data_AF-A0A957V0J4-F1
#
_entry.id   AF-A0A957V0J4-F1
#
_cell.length_a   1.000
_cell.length_b   1.000
_cell.length_c   1.000
_cell.angle_alpha   90.00
_cell.angle_beta   90.00
_cell.angle_gamma   90.00
#
_symmetry.space_group_name_H-M   'P 1'
#
loop_
_entity.id
_entity.type
_entity.pdbx_description
1 polymer ?
#
loop_
_entity_poly.entity_id
_entity_poly.type
_entity_poly.pdbx_seq_one_letter_code
_entity_poly.pdbx_strand_id
1 'polypeptide(L)'
;MSRRALVITHTHPLPDLDGASLRVLRLMQMLGELGYAVTNLSAGRAFHPAYAERSAEAEALLVQHGIAPAGPQPALDYLAAHGADLDLILLAVVPGQADFVAEVRRAAPNAALIFDTIELTFVSMYRAAQLRRSEALAR
;
A
#
# COMPACT_ATOMS: atom_id res chain seq x y z
N MET A 1 11.20 -0.44 23.03
CA MET A 1 11.29 0.12 21.67
C MET A 1 9.95 -0.07 20.99
N SER A 2 9.43 0.94 20.28
CA SER A 2 8.16 0.80 19.54
C SER A 2 8.41 -0.02 18.28
N ARG A 3 7.55 -0.99 17.97
CA ARG A 3 7.69 -1.83 16.76
C ARG A 3 7.40 -0.99 15.52
N ARG A 4 8.11 -1.18 14.42
CA ARG A 4 7.97 -0.35 13.20
C ARG A 4 7.27 -1.12 12.10
N ALA A 5 6.17 -0.55 11.59
CA ALA A 5 5.42 -1.10 10.48
C ALA A 5 5.47 -0.16 9.27
N LEU A 6 5.82 -0.70 8.10
CA LEU A 6 5.72 0.00 6.82
C LEU A 6 4.52 -0.54 6.05
N VAL A 7 3.62 0.35 5.63
CA VAL A 7 2.48 0.01 4.77
C VAL A 7 2.67 0.65 3.42
N ILE A 8 2.85 -0.16 2.38
CA ILE A 8 3.16 0.27 1.02
C ILE A 8 1.86 0.29 0.20
N THR A 9 1.53 1.44 -0.37
CA THR A 9 0.34 1.68 -1.20
C THR A 9 0.71 2.34 -2.53
N HIS A 10 -0.19 2.31 -3.52
CA HIS A 10 0.02 3.04 -4.79
C HIS A 10 0.07 4.55 -4.56
N THR A 11 -0.84 5.06 -3.74
CA THR A 11 -0.93 6.46 -3.28
C THR A 11 -1.30 6.44 -1.80
N HIS A 12 -1.21 7.58 -1.12
CA HIS A 12 -1.86 7.72 0.19
C HIS A 12 -3.37 7.44 0.05
N PRO A 13 -4.00 6.71 1.01
CA PRO A 13 -5.37 6.27 0.87
C PRO A 13 -6.37 7.43 1.07
N LEU A 14 -7.38 7.47 0.21
CA LEU A 14 -8.56 8.32 0.34
C LEU A 14 -9.79 7.42 0.53
N PRO A 15 -10.24 7.18 1.77
CA PRO A 15 -11.21 6.12 2.09
C PRO A 15 -12.62 6.37 1.55
N ASP A 16 -12.92 7.59 1.10
CA ASP A 16 -14.16 7.97 0.45
C ASP A 16 -14.16 7.70 -1.07
N LEU A 17 -12.99 7.45 -1.67
CA LEU A 17 -12.87 7.18 -3.10
C LEU A 17 -13.00 5.69 -3.44
N ASP A 18 -12.45 4.79 -2.62
CA ASP A 18 -12.57 3.35 -2.84
C ASP A 18 -12.44 2.50 -1.56
N GLY A 19 -12.88 1.24 -1.69
CA GLY A 19 -12.83 0.26 -0.59
C GLY A 19 -11.42 -0.20 -0.24
N ALA A 20 -10.46 -0.12 -1.19
CA ALA A 20 -9.07 -0.49 -0.94
C ALA A 20 -8.39 0.50 0.01
N SER A 21 -8.65 1.79 -0.20
CA SER A 21 -8.22 2.92 0.61
C SER A 21 -8.83 2.86 2.00
N LEU A 22 -10.13 2.58 2.09
CA LEU A 22 -10.79 2.37 3.39
C LEU A 22 -10.18 1.19 4.15
N ARG A 23 -9.98 0.06 3.48
CA ARG A 23 -9.41 -1.15 4.09
C ARG A 23 -8.00 -0.89 4.62
N VAL A 24 -7.10 -0.34 3.81
CA VAL A 24 -5.71 -0.13 4.22
C VAL A 24 -5.60 0.91 5.34
N LEU A 25 -6.45 1.94 5.35
CA LEU A 25 -6.53 2.88 6.47
C LEU A 25 -6.91 2.18 7.78
N ARG A 26 -7.90 1.28 7.75
CA ARG A 26 -8.31 0.49 8.93
C ARG A 26 -7.21 -0.45 9.40
N LEU A 27 -6.51 -1.11 8.48
CA LEU A 27 -5.36 -1.96 8.82
C LEU A 27 -4.24 -1.16 9.49
N MET A 28 -3.94 0.05 9.02
CA MET A 28 -2.95 0.92 9.65
C MET A 28 -3.36 1.37 11.06
N GLN A 29 -4.63 1.72 11.26
CA GLN A 29 -5.17 2.04 12.59
C GLN A 29 -5.03 0.86 13.55
N MET A 30 -5.40 -0.35 13.12
CA MET A 30 -5.25 -1.58 13.90
C MET A 30 -3.78 -1.87 14.25
N LEU A 31 -2.84 -1.64 13.33
CA LEU A 31 -1.41 -1.76 13.62
C LEU A 31 -0.97 -0.75 14.69
N GLY A 32 -1.47 0.48 14.64
CA GLY A 32 -1.26 1.49 15.69
C GLY A 32 -1.78 1.04 17.05
N GLU A 33 -3.00 0.50 17.11
CA GLU A 33 -3.60 -0.08 18.33
C GLU A 33 -2.79 -1.26 18.89
N LEU A 34 -2.15 -2.04 18.02
CA LEU A 34 -1.21 -3.11 18.40
C LEU A 34 0.17 -2.61 18.84
N GLY A 35 0.38 -1.29 18.90
CA GLY A 35 1.61 -0.66 19.37
C GLY A 35 2.71 -0.56 18.32
N TYR A 36 2.37 -0.57 17.03
CA TYR A 36 3.32 -0.24 15.97
C TYR A 36 3.39 1.27 15.74
N ALA A 37 4.59 1.80 15.53
CA ALA A 37 4.82 3.05 14.82
C ALA A 37 4.63 2.78 13.32
N VAL A 38 3.52 3.29 12.76
CA VAL A 38 3.10 3.00 11.39
C VAL A 38 3.53 4.12 10.44
N THR A 39 4.18 3.74 9.35
CA THR A 39 4.46 4.62 8.21
C THR A 39 3.68 4.13 6.99
N ASN A 40 2.96 5.02 6.32
CA ASN A 40 2.40 4.74 4.99
C ASN A 40 3.33 5.30 3.91
N LEU A 41 3.82 4.44 3.03
CA LEU A 41 4.61 4.82 1.87
C LEU A 41 3.75 4.82 0.61
N SER A 42 3.62 5.99 -0.02
CA SER A 42 3.13 6.13 -1.38
C SER A 42 4.23 5.72 -2.36
N ALA A 43 4.11 4.55 -2.97
CA ALA A 43 5.17 3.95 -3.82
C ALA A 43 4.84 3.86 -5.31
N GLY A 44 3.62 4.20 -5.70
CA GLY A 44 3.13 4.08 -7.06
C GLY A 44 2.78 5.43 -7.69
N ARG A 45 2.07 5.34 -8.82
CA ARG A 45 1.45 6.49 -9.47
C ARG A 45 -0.03 6.50 -9.15
N ALA A 46 -0.61 7.70 -9.08
CA ALA A 46 -2.06 7.87 -9.05
C ALA A 46 -2.69 7.22 -10.28
N PHE A 47 -3.71 6.38 -10.07
CA PHE A 47 -4.49 5.74 -11.12
C PHE A 47 -5.73 6.55 -11.52
N HIS A 48 -6.07 7.57 -10.73
CA HIS A 48 -7.15 8.52 -11.01
C HIS A 48 -6.73 9.94 -10.57
N PRO A 49 -7.06 11.01 -11.33
CA PRO A 49 -6.64 12.39 -11.03
C PRO A 49 -6.95 12.85 -9.61
N ALA A 50 -8.10 12.44 -9.06
CA ALA A 50 -8.52 12.77 -7.70
C ALA A 50 -7.46 12.45 -6.62
N TYR A 51 -6.67 11.38 -6.78
CA TYR A 51 -5.61 11.04 -5.83
C TYR A 51 -4.43 12.02 -5.87
N ALA A 52 -4.13 12.57 -7.05
CA ALA A 52 -3.10 13.59 -7.18
C ALA A 52 -3.61 14.95 -6.67
N GLU A 53 -4.86 15.29 -7.00
CA GLU A 53 -5.49 16.56 -6.57
C GLU A 53 -5.70 16.63 -5.06
N ARG A 54 -5.96 15.49 -4.40
CA ARG A 54 -6.24 15.39 -2.96
C ARG A 54 -5.09 14.78 -2.16
N SER A 55 -3.84 14.83 -2.66
CA SER A 55 -2.70 14.23 -1.96
C SER A 55 -2.47 14.84 -0.57
N ALA A 56 -2.57 16.17 -0.45
CA ALA A 56 -2.41 16.88 0.83
C ALA A 56 -3.50 16.50 1.84
N GLU A 57 -4.73 16.26 1.37
CA GLU A 57 -5.83 15.78 2.22
C GLU A 57 -5.54 14.37 2.73
N ALA A 58 -5.07 13.48 1.85
CA ALA A 58 -4.71 12.12 2.22
C ALA A 58 -3.57 12.09 3.26
N GLU A 59 -2.55 12.94 3.11
CA GLU A 59 -1.47 13.08 4.10
C GLU A 59 -1.98 13.59 5.45
N ALA A 60 -2.82 14.63 5.45
CA ALA A 60 -3.40 15.17 6.68
C ALA A 60 -4.25 14.13 7.42
N LEU A 61 -5.01 13.31 6.68
CA LEU A 61 -5.78 12.21 7.22
C LEU A 61 -4.89 11.15 7.90
N LEU A 62 -3.75 10.80 7.29
CA LEU A 62 -2.79 9.86 7.90
C LEU A 62 -2.24 10.41 9.21
N VAL A 63 -1.82 11.69 9.21
CA VAL A 63 -1.29 12.36 10.40
C VAL A 63 -2.33 12.41 11.53
N GLN A 64 -3.60 12.70 11.21
CA GLN A 64 -4.70 12.69 12.18
C GLN A 64 -4.86 11.34 12.88
N HIS A 65 -4.50 10.24 12.21
CA HIS A 65 -4.54 8.88 12.75
C HIS A 65 -3.20 8.40 13.33
N GLY A 66 -2.22 9.28 13.49
CA GLY A 66 -0.90 8.93 14.04
C GLY A 66 -0.06 8.08 13.09
N ILE A 67 -0.35 8.11 11.79
CA ILE A 67 0.38 7.39 10.75
C ILE A 67 1.32 8.38 10.06
N ALA A 68 2.60 8.04 9.96
CA ALA A 68 3.58 8.88 9.27
C ALA A 68 3.42 8.73 7.74
N PRO A 69 3.13 9.80 6.98
CA PRO A 69 3.18 9.75 5.53
C PRO A 69 4.63 9.78 5.03
N ALA A 70 4.93 9.01 3.98
CA ALA A 70 6.20 9.01 3.29
C ALA A 70 6.03 8.86 1.77
N GLY A 71 6.97 9.41 1.01
CA GLY A 71 6.93 9.42 -0.46
C GLY A 71 6.28 10.69 -1.03
N PRO A 72 5.95 10.72 -2.32
CA PRO A 72 6.01 9.59 -3.26
C PRO A 72 7.45 9.21 -3.65
N GLN A 73 7.80 7.92 -3.55
CA GLN A 73 9.09 7.39 -4.04
C GLN A 73 9.04 5.85 -4.19
N PRO A 74 9.92 5.22 -4.98
CA PRO A 74 9.96 3.77 -5.12
C PRO A 74 10.15 3.04 -3.77
N ALA A 75 9.44 1.92 -3.60
CA ALA A 75 9.49 1.13 -2.37
C ALA A 75 10.90 0.63 -2.03
N LEU A 76 11.68 0.20 -3.03
CA LEU A 76 13.02 -0.32 -2.80
C LEU A 76 14.01 0.76 -2.36
N ASP A 77 13.86 2.00 -2.82
CA ASP A 77 14.70 3.13 -2.40
C ASP A 77 14.45 3.45 -0.92
N TYR A 78 13.18 3.47 -0.50
CA TYR A 78 12.82 3.64 0.91
C TYR A 78 13.37 2.49 1.77
N LEU A 79 13.23 1.25 1.31
CA LEU A 79 13.69 0.06 2.03
C LEU A 79 15.22 -0.01 2.12
N ALA A 80 15.96 0.53 1.16
CA ALA A 80 17.42 0.60 1.25
C ALA A 80 17.88 1.47 2.44
N ALA A 81 17.13 2.53 2.76
CA ALA A 81 17.47 3.44 3.87
C ALA A 81 16.86 3.02 5.22
N HIS A 82 15.72 2.33 5.21
CA HIS A 82 14.92 2.11 6.43
C HIS A 82 14.57 0.64 6.72
N GLY A 83 14.86 -0.28 5.80
CA GLY A 83 14.38 -1.66 5.84
C GLY A 83 14.91 -2.49 7.01
N ALA A 84 16.14 -2.22 7.45
CA ALA A 84 16.79 -2.97 8.53
C ALA A 84 16.08 -2.81 9.89
N ASP A 85 15.39 -1.70 10.11
CA ASP A 85 14.72 -1.36 11.38
C ASP A 85 13.23 -1.75 11.39
N LEU A 86 12.72 -2.35 10.31
CA LEU A 86 11.31 -2.71 10.21
C LEU A 86 11.02 -4.06 10.86
N ASP A 87 9.95 -4.12 11.65
CA ASP A 87 9.41 -5.36 12.21
C ASP A 87 8.32 -5.96 11.31
N LEU A 88 7.63 -5.11 10.54
CA LEU A 88 6.51 -5.51 9.68
C LEU A 88 6.47 -4.67 8.40
N ILE A 89 6.17 -5.33 7.29
CA ILE A 89 5.87 -4.70 6.01
C ILE A 89 4.53 -5.24 5.52
N LEU A 90 3.56 -4.35 5.29
CA LEU A 90 2.29 -4.67 4.66
C LEU A 90 2.31 -4.15 3.22
N LEU A 91 2.24 -5.08 2.27
CA LEU A 91 2.15 -4.80 0.85
C LEU A 91 0.67 -4.76 0.46
N ALA A 92 0.09 -3.56 0.41
CA ALA A 92 -1.23 -3.31 -0.18
C ALA A 92 -1.15 -3.05 -1.70
N VAL A 93 0.07 -2.92 -2.21
CA VAL A 93 0.43 -2.97 -3.62
C VAL A 93 1.71 -3.78 -3.78
N VAL A 94 1.84 -4.50 -4.89
CA VAL A 94 3.11 -5.07 -5.34
C VAL A 94 3.44 -4.51 -6.73
N PRO A 95 4.62 -3.90 -6.92
CA PRO A 95 5.13 -3.59 -8.25
C PRO A 95 5.20 -4.87 -9.10
N GLY A 96 4.91 -4.78 -10.40
CA GLY A 96 4.88 -5.94 -11.30
C GLY A 96 6.25 -6.59 -11.60
N GLN A 97 7.28 -6.29 -10.81
CA GLN A 97 8.63 -6.84 -10.97
C GLN A 97 8.68 -8.24 -10.34
N ALA A 98 9.10 -9.25 -11.09
CA ALA A 98 9.07 -10.65 -10.65
C ALA A 98 9.85 -10.91 -9.34
N ASP A 99 10.95 -10.18 -9.13
CA ASP A 99 11.83 -10.35 -7.98
C ASP A 99 11.53 -9.41 -6.81
N PHE A 100 10.46 -8.60 -6.88
CA PHE A 100 10.19 -7.56 -5.89
C PHE A 100 10.17 -8.09 -4.45
N VAL A 101 9.50 -9.23 -4.21
CA VAL A 101 9.42 -9.84 -2.88
C VAL A 101 10.81 -10.29 -2.39
N ALA A 102 11.65 -10.82 -3.28
CA ALA A 102 13.02 -11.19 -2.95
C ALA A 102 13.89 -9.97 -2.63
N GLU A 103 13.67 -8.86 -3.33
CA GLU A 103 14.35 -7.58 -3.05
C GLU A 103 13.91 -6.98 -1.71
N VAL A 104 12.61 -6.99 -1.42
CA VAL A 104 12.09 -6.57 -0.11
C VAL A 104 12.70 -7.42 1.01
N ARG A 105 12.77 -8.75 0.84
CA ARG A 105 13.40 -9.64 1.83
C ARG A 105 14.88 -9.34 2.02
N ARG A 106 15.61 -8.99 0.95
CA ARG A 106 17.03 -8.59 1.05
C ARG A 106 17.20 -7.28 1.83
N ALA A 107 16.32 -6.30 1.60
CA ALA A 107 16.40 -4.99 2.25
C ALA A 107 15.86 -4.98 3.70
N ALA A 108 14.91 -5.87 4.02
CA ALA A 108 14.28 -5.99 5.33
C ALA A 108 14.29 -7.45 5.82
N PRO A 109 15.46 -8.00 6.17
CA PRO A 109 15.61 -9.44 6.46
C PRO A 109 14.79 -9.90 7.65
N ASN A 110 14.58 -9.04 8.64
CA ASN A 110 13.90 -9.37 9.90
C ASN A 110 12.39 -9.05 9.88
N ALA A 111 11.91 -8.28 8.90
CA ALA A 111 10.52 -7.86 8.88
C ALA A 111 9.58 -9.04 8.53
N ALA A 112 8.48 -9.16 9.26
CA ALA A 112 7.34 -9.96 8.83
C ALA A 112 6.73 -9.32 7.58
N LEU A 113 6.55 -10.11 6.51
CA LEU A 113 5.99 -9.61 5.26
C LEU A 113 4.55 -10.10 5.10
N ILE A 114 3.61 -9.17 5.02
CA ILE A 114 2.19 -9.42 4.78
C ILE A 114 1.86 -8.93 3.37
N PHE A 115 1.29 -9.81 2.55
CA PHE A 115 0.71 -9.42 1.27
C PHE A 115 -0.81 -9.35 1.41
N ASP A 116 -1.37 -8.14 1.33
CA ASP A 116 -2.82 -7.95 1.37
C ASP A 116 -3.38 -8.05 -0.05
N THR A 117 -4.08 -9.15 -0.32
CA THR A 117 -4.68 -9.43 -1.63
C THR A 117 -5.97 -8.64 -1.85
N ILE A 118 -5.98 -7.35 -1.49
CA ILE A 118 -7.15 -6.47 -1.37
C ILE A 118 -8.16 -6.69 -2.50
N GLU A 119 -7.68 -6.77 -3.73
CA GLU A 119 -8.47 -7.17 -4.87
C GLU A 119 -7.63 -8.06 -5.80
N LEU A 120 -8.25 -9.14 -6.29
CA LEU A 120 -7.74 -9.85 -7.45
C LEU A 120 -8.40 -9.22 -8.69
N THR A 121 -7.91 -8.05 -9.11
CA THR A 121 -8.52 -7.26 -10.20
C THR A 121 -8.70 -8.10 -11.47
N PHE A 122 -7.80 -9.04 -11.77
CA PHE A 122 -7.96 -9.96 -12.90
C PHE A 122 -9.23 -10.83 -12.81
N VAL A 123 -9.63 -11.24 -11.61
CA VAL A 123 -10.88 -12.02 -11.39
C VAL A 123 -12.10 -11.12 -11.57
N SER A 124 -12.08 -9.91 -11.01
CA SER A 124 -13.14 -8.92 -11.17
C SER A 124 -13.35 -8.56 -12.64
N MET A 125 -12.24 -8.27 -13.34
CA MET A 125 -12.23 -7.90 -14.77
C MET A 125 -12.66 -9.06 -15.65
N TYR A 126 -12.17 -10.28 -15.39
CA TYR A 126 -12.63 -11.47 -16.09
C TYR A 126 -14.14 -11.68 -15.95
N ARG A 127 -14.68 -11.55 -14.73
CA ARG A 127 -16.13 -11.66 -14.51
C ARG A 127 -16.89 -10.53 -15.21
N ALA A 128 -16.39 -9.29 -15.17
CA ALA A 128 -16.99 -8.17 -15.87
C ALA A 128 -16.99 -8.38 -17.40
N ALA A 129 -15.92 -8.97 -17.95
CA ALA A 129 -15.82 -9.32 -19.36
C ALA A 129 -16.90 -10.32 -19.78
N GLN A 130 -17.13 -11.37 -18.98
CA GLN A 130 -18.19 -12.35 -19.24
C GLN A 130 -19.59 -11.72 -19.19
N LEU A 131 -19.86 -10.90 -18.15
CA LEU A 131 -21.16 -10.26 -17.97
C LEU A 131 -21.46 -9.20 -19.03
N ARG A 132 -20.46 -8.44 -19.45
CA ARG A 132 -20.60 -7.35 -20.44
C ARG A 132 -20.31 -7.79 -21.88
N ARG A 133 -19.93 -9.05 -22.09
CA ARG A 133 -19.49 -9.61 -23.38
C ARG A 133 -18.42 -8.72 -24.04
N SER A 134 -17.42 -8.32 -23.25
CA SER A 134 -16.38 -7.37 -23.67
C SER A 134 -15.01 -8.06 -23.69
N GLU A 135 -14.45 -8.27 -24.87
CA GLU A 135 -13.09 -8.80 -25.04
C GLU A 135 -12.02 -7.87 -24.48
N ALA A 136 -12.28 -6.55 -24.46
CA ALA A 136 -11.36 -5.57 -23.90
C ALA A 136 -11.15 -5.73 -22.39
N LEU A 137 -12.17 -6.22 -21.67
CA LEU A 137 -12.09 -6.50 -20.23
C LEU A 137 -11.51 -7.89 -19.93
N ALA A 138 -11.37 -8.76 -20.95
CA ALA A 138 -10.91 -10.14 -20.79
C ALA A 138 -9.38 -10.29 -20.86
N ARG A 139 -8.65 -9.20 -21.11
CA ARG A 139 -7.19 -9.15 -21.28
C ARG A 139 -6.50 -8.66 -20.03
#